data_AF-A0A9W9KEA7-F1
#
_entry.id   AF-A0A9W9KEA7-F1
#
_cell.length_a   1.000
_cell.length_b   1.000
_cell.length_c   1.000
_cell.angle_alpha   90.00
_cell.angle_beta   90.00
_cell.angle_gamma   90.00
#
_symmetry.space_group_name_H-M   'P 1'
#
loop_
_entity.id
_entity.type
_entity.pdbx_description
1 polymer ?
#
loop_
_entity_poly.entity_id
_entity_poly.type
_entity_poly.pdbx_seq_one_letter_code
_entity_poly.pdbx_strand_id
1 'polypeptide(L)'
;MRASLPLTGGHCDGTAAKLSPADREKLGLTETLRHTLDDSFAALVADRDIEDIMGPFIASSYLTIKKGEADTLHAMDNEKRKLYLISKI
;
A
#
# COMPACT_ATOMS: atom_id res chain seq x y z
N MET A 1 -16.74 10.84 11.34
CA MET A 1 -18.03 10.72 10.62
C MET A 1 -17.75 9.86 9.40
N ARG A 2 -18.35 8.68 9.22
CA ARG A 2 -18.09 7.89 8.00
C ARG A 2 -18.72 8.62 6.83
N ALA A 3 -17.91 9.21 5.96
CA ALA A 3 -18.39 9.73 4.69
C ALA A 3 -19.05 8.56 3.93
N SER A 4 -20.25 8.77 3.40
CA SER A 4 -20.90 7.83 2.48
C SER A 4 -20.19 7.88 1.13
N LEU A 5 -18.93 7.44 1.11
CA LEU A 5 -18.12 7.44 -0.10
C LEU A 5 -18.76 6.50 -1.13
N PRO A 6 -18.98 6.98 -2.37
CA PRO A 6 -19.56 6.15 -3.41
C PRO A 6 -18.59 5.02 -3.76
N LEU A 7 -19.11 3.81 -3.95
CA LEU A 7 -18.34 2.71 -4.49
C LEU A 7 -18.13 2.97 -6.00
N THR A 8 -16.90 3.29 -6.38
CA THR A 8 -16.52 3.61 -7.77
C THR A 8 -16.11 2.38 -8.57
N GLY A 9 -15.68 1.31 -7.90
CA GLY A 9 -15.34 0.03 -8.51
C GLY A 9 -16.58 -0.81 -8.82
N GLY A 10 -16.67 -1.30 -10.05
CA GLY A 10 -17.68 -2.27 -10.49
C GLY A 10 -17.44 -3.68 -9.94
N HIS A 11 -18.43 -4.56 -10.10
CA HIS A 11 -18.32 -5.94 -9.64
C HIS A 11 -17.31 -6.73 -10.48
N CYS A 12 -16.32 -7.35 -9.83
CA CYS A 12 -15.32 -8.18 -10.49
C CYS A 12 -15.70 -9.66 -10.37
N ASP A 13 -16.30 -10.21 -11.43
CA ASP A 13 -16.77 -11.61 -11.47
C ASP A 13 -15.64 -12.64 -11.65
N GLY A 14 -14.41 -12.19 -11.93
CA GLY A 14 -13.26 -13.04 -12.24
C GLY A 14 -12.03 -12.76 -11.38
N THR A 15 -10.92 -13.43 -11.71
CA THR A 15 -9.63 -13.19 -11.05
C THR A 15 -9.09 -11.82 -11.44
N ALA A 16 -8.94 -10.89 -10.48
CA ALA A 16 -8.43 -9.54 -10.72
C ALA A 16 -7.05 -9.50 -11.42
N ALA A 17 -6.19 -10.50 -11.14
CA ALA A 17 -4.88 -10.64 -11.78
C ALA A 17 -4.95 -10.93 -13.29
N LYS A 18 -6.08 -11.44 -13.78
CA LYS A 18 -6.30 -11.77 -15.20
C LYS A 18 -7.02 -10.67 -15.99
N LEU A 19 -7.46 -9.60 -15.33
CA LEU A 19 -8.14 -8.50 -16.00
C LEU A 19 -7.18 -7.76 -16.92
N SER A 20 -7.59 -7.57 -18.17
CA SER A 20 -6.88 -6.69 -19.10
C SER A 20 -7.00 -5.23 -18.63
N PRO A 21 -6.11 -4.33 -19.08
CA PRO A 21 -6.23 -2.90 -18.79
C PRO A 21 -7.61 -2.32 -19.19
N ALA A 22 -8.15 -2.75 -20.33
CA ALA A 22 -9.46 -2.31 -20.80
C ALA A 22 -10.61 -2.80 -19.90
N ASP A 23 -10.51 -4.01 -19.35
CA ASP A 23 -11.53 -4.53 -18.43
C ASP A 23 -11.44 -3.87 -17.05
N ARG A 24 -10.23 -3.51 -16.60
CA ARG A 24 -10.04 -2.71 -15.38
C ARG A 24 -10.68 -1.34 -15.51
N GLU A 25 -10.49 -0.67 -16.65
CA GLU A 25 -11.10 0.62 -16.93
C GLU A 25 -12.64 0.54 -16.95
N LYS A 26 -13.22 -0.49 -17.59
CA LYS A 26 -14.68 -0.74 -17.56
C LYS A 26 -15.23 -0.94 -16.16
N LEU A 27 -14.43 -1.52 -15.26
CA LEU A 27 -14.78 -1.73 -13.85
C LEU A 27 -14.50 -0.49 -12.98
N GLY A 28 -14.10 0.64 -13.55
CA GLY A 28 -13.76 1.84 -12.77
C GLY A 28 -12.51 1.68 -11.92
N LEU A 29 -11.66 0.69 -12.20
CA LEU A 29 -10.39 0.46 -11.52
C LEU A 29 -9.31 1.37 -12.10
N THR A 30 -9.45 2.66 -11.88
CA THR A 30 -8.55 3.71 -12.39
C THR A 30 -7.34 3.93 -11.49
N GLU A 31 -7.42 3.53 -10.23
CA GLU A 31 -6.33 3.66 -9.26
C GLU A 31 -5.63 2.32 -9.05
N THR A 32 -4.30 2.34 -9.17
CA THR A 32 -3.46 1.20 -8.84
C THR A 32 -2.84 1.40 -7.46
N LEU A 33 -2.70 0.29 -6.73
CA LEU A 33 -1.85 0.28 -5.55
C LEU A 33 -0.44 0.74 -5.90
N ARG A 34 0.20 1.41 -4.96
CA ARG A 34 1.57 1.87 -5.09
C ARG A 34 2.50 0.67 -5.25
N HIS A 35 3.46 0.78 -6.17
CA HIS A 35 4.35 -0.31 -6.53
C HIS A 35 5.62 -0.36 -5.68
N THR A 36 5.93 0.74 -4.98
CA THR A 36 7.08 0.84 -4.10
C THR A 36 6.63 1.12 -2.66
N LEU A 37 7.49 0.75 -1.73
CA LEU A 37 7.27 1.03 -0.32
C LEU A 37 7.31 2.55 -0.05
N ASP A 38 8.20 3.28 -0.71
CA ASP A 38 8.32 4.73 -0.58
C ASP A 38 7.06 5.45 -1.07
N ASP A 39 6.50 5.05 -2.22
CA ASP A 39 5.24 5.59 -2.73
C ASP A 39 4.08 5.31 -1.76
N SER A 40 4.11 4.14 -1.11
CA SER A 40 3.10 3.77 -0.10
C SER A 40 3.24 4.64 1.15
N PHE A 41 4.46 4.93 1.60
CA PHE A 41 4.70 5.85 2.71
C PHE A 41 4.27 7.27 2.37
N ALA A 42 4.57 7.76 1.16
CA ALA A 42 4.15 9.08 0.72
C ALA A 42 2.62 9.19 0.66
N ALA A 43 1.94 8.15 0.16
CA ALA A 43 0.48 8.09 0.15
C ALA A 43 -0.11 8.11 1.56
N LEU A 44 0.46 7.35 2.50
CA LEU A 44 0.00 7.34 3.89
C LEU A 44 0.17 8.71 4.59
N VAL A 45 1.25 9.44 4.30
CA VAL A 45 1.46 10.79 4.84
C VAL A 45 0.46 11.80 4.26
N ALA A 46 0.05 11.61 3.00
CA ALA A 46 -0.89 12.51 2.34
C ALA A 46 -2.37 12.24 2.70
N ASP A 47 -2.68 11.09 3.29
CA ASP A 47 -4.04 10.68 3.63
C ASP A 47 -4.48 11.23 4.99
N ARG A 48 -5.16 12.38 4.93
CA ARG A 48 -5.71 13.06 6.12
C ARG A 48 -6.86 12.29 6.78
N ASP A 49 -7.62 11.52 6.02
CA ASP A 49 -8.74 10.75 6.59
C ASP A 49 -8.20 9.65 7.51
N ILE A 50 -7.11 9.00 7.11
CA ILE A 50 -6.41 8.03 7.97
C ILE A 50 -5.80 8.72 9.19
N GLU A 51 -5.18 9.89 9.04
CA GLU A 51 -4.63 10.66 10.16
C GLU A 51 -5.72 11.08 11.16
N ASP A 52 -6.87 11.53 10.67
CA ASP A 52 -8.01 11.94 11.50
C ASP A 52 -8.65 10.75 12.24
N ILE A 53 -8.68 9.57 11.62
CA ILE A 53 -9.25 8.35 12.22
C ILE A 53 -8.29 7.74 13.24
N MET A 54 -7.01 7.65 12.92
CA MET A 54 -6.01 6.97 13.75
C MET A 54 -5.36 7.89 14.78
N GLY A 55 -5.47 9.20 14.59
CA GLY A 55 -4.78 10.22 15.35
C GLY A 55 -3.36 10.48 14.83
N PRO A 56 -2.83 11.69 15.10
CA PRO A 56 -1.61 12.22 14.47
C PRO A 56 -0.34 11.41 14.79
N PHE A 57 -0.35 10.64 15.88
CA PHE A 57 0.81 9.89 16.34
C PHE A 57 0.90 8.47 15.77
N ILE A 58 -0.21 7.85 15.36
CA ILE A 58 -0.17 6.45 14.90
C ILE A 58 0.49 6.37 13.52
N ALA A 59 0.10 7.22 12.57
CA ALA A 59 0.68 7.24 11.23
C ALA A 59 2.17 7.57 11.27
N SER A 60 2.56 8.60 12.04
CA SER A 60 3.96 9.01 12.18
C SER A 60 4.83 7.93 12.85
N SER A 61 4.34 7.31 13.95
CA SER A 61 5.07 6.23 14.63
C SER A 61 5.24 5.00 13.75
N TYR A 62 4.19 4.61 13.02
CA TYR A 62 4.24 3.50 12.07
C TYR A 62 5.27 3.76 10.97
N LEU A 63 5.26 4.96 10.38
CA LEU A 63 6.21 5.37 9.35
C LEU A 63 7.65 5.33 9.85
N THR A 64 7.93 5.81 11.07
CA THR A 64 9.28 5.75 11.65
C THR A 64 9.78 4.30 11.75
N ILE A 65 8.96 3.39 12.26
CA ILE A 65 9.32 1.98 12.40
C ILE A 65 9.55 1.36 11.01
N LYS A 66 8.61 1.56 10.08
CA LYS A 66 8.69 0.92 8.76
C LYS A 66 9.80 1.46 7.88
N LYS A 67 10.15 2.73 8.00
CA LYS A 67 11.35 3.28 7.36
C LYS A 67 12.62 2.64 7.94
N GLY A 68 12.71 2.52 9.26
CA GLY A 68 13.86 1.84 9.89
C GLY A 68 14.00 0.37 9.48
N GLU A 69 12.89 -0.37 9.38
CA GLU A 69 12.89 -1.74 8.85
C GLU A 69 13.34 -1.78 7.39
N ALA A 70 12.85 -0.86 6.54
CA ALA A 70 13.23 -0.77 5.13
C ALA A 70 14.72 -0.45 4.97
N ASP A 71 15.24 0.54 5.70
CA ASP A 71 16.65 0.93 5.68
C ASP A 71 17.54 -0.26 6.08
N THR A 72 17.14 -0.98 7.13
CA THR A 72 17.83 -2.19 7.58
C THR A 72 17.85 -3.25 6.48
N LEU A 73 16.72 -3.46 5.80
CA LEU A 73 16.60 -4.41 4.70
C LEU A 73 17.44 -3.99 3.47
N HIS A 74 17.48 -2.69 3.17
CA HIS A 74 18.25 -2.13 2.05
C HIS A 74 19.76 -2.17 2.29
N ALA A 75 20.19 -2.07 3.55
CA ALA A 75 21.60 -2.21 3.94
C ALA A 75 22.12 -3.66 3.86
N MET A 76 21.24 -4.66 3.78
CA MET A 76 21.65 -6.06 3.62
C MET A 76 22.19 -6.34 2.21
N ASP A 77 23.23 -7.16 2.14
CA ASP A 77 23.65 -7.73 0.85
C ASP A 77 22.57 -8.62 0.24
N ASN A 78 22.63 -8.84 -1.07
CA ASN A 78 21.56 -9.52 -1.81
C ASN A 78 21.21 -10.91 -1.28
N GLU A 79 22.19 -11.70 -0.86
CA GLU A 79 21.96 -13.06 -0.37
C GLU A 79 21.40 -13.05 1.05
N LYS A 80 21.95 -12.24 1.95
CA LYS A 80 21.37 -12.03 3.28
C LYS A 80 19.95 -11.51 3.21
N ARG A 81 19.67 -10.55 2.32
CA ARG A 81 18.33 -9.99 2.14
C ARG A 81 17.33 -11.04 1.69
N LYS A 82 17.68 -11.90 0.72
CA LYS A 82 16.82 -13.00 0.27
C LYS A 82 16.52 -13.99 1.40
N LEU A 83 17.56 -14.44 2.11
CA LEU A 83 17.41 -15.38 3.23
C LEU A 83 16.56 -14.78 4.35
N TYR A 84 16.77 -13.50 4.67
CA TYR A 84 15.96 -12.77 5.63
C TYR A 84 14.49 -12.74 5.22
N LEU A 85 14.17 -12.37 3.97
CA LEU A 85 12.79 -12.33 3.49
C LEU A 85 12.11 -13.71 3.53
N ILE A 86 12.80 -14.77 3.11
CA ILE A 86 12.27 -16.14 3.16
C ILE A 86 11.96 -16.56 4.60
N SER A 87 12.79 -16.16 5.57
CA SER A 87 12.57 -16.51 6.99
C SER A 87 11.35 -15.82 7.63
N LYS A 88 10.75 -14.84 6.96
CA LYS A 88 9.60 -14.06 7.43
C LYS A 88 8.28 -14.43 6.75
N ILE A 89 8.31 -15.40 5.83
CA ILE A 89 7.15 -16.03 5.18
C ILE A 89 6.72 -17.24 6.01
#